data_AF-A0A9X6TYH3-F1
#
_entry.id   AF-A0A9X6TYH3-F1
#
_cell.length_a   1.000
_cell.length_b   1.000
_cell.length_c   1.000
_cell.angle_alpha   90.00
_cell.angle_beta   90.00
_cell.angle_gamma   90.00
#
_symmetry.space_group_name_H-M   'P 1'
#
loop_
_entity.id
_entity.type
_entity.pdbx_description
1 polymer ?
#
loop_
_entity_poly.entity_id
_entity_poly.type
_entity_poly.pdbx_seq_one_letter_code
_entity_poly.pdbx_strand_id
1 'polypeptide(L)' 'MCYFANVNSNTVSVINTSSNAVIATISVNTFLSGISITLNG' A
#
# COMPACT_ATOMS: atom_id res chain seq x y z
N MET A 1 10.73 2.11 -3.74
CA MET A 1 9.46 1.39 -3.44
C MET A 1 8.38 2.42 -3.19
N CYS A 2 7.19 2.23 -3.75
CA CYS A 2 6.02 3.08 -3.55
C CYS A 2 4.90 2.26 -2.91
N TYR A 3 4.09 2.88 -2.06
CA TYR A 3 2.95 2.24 -1.38
C TYR A 3 1.67 2.97 -1.79
N PHE A 4 0.68 2.21 -2.26
CA PHE A 4 -0.61 2.73 -2.69
C PHE A 4 -1.73 2.10 -1.87
N ALA A 5 -2.48 2.89 -1.12
CA ALA A 5 -3.60 2.39 -0.32
C ALA A 5 -4.93 2.52 -1.07
N ASN A 6 -5.57 1.39 -1.34
CA ASN A 6 -6.93 1.29 -1.83
C ASN A 6 -7.91 1.30 -0.66
N VAL A 7 -8.40 2.50 -0.35
CA VAL A 7 -9.40 2.75 0.71
C VAL A 7 -10.73 2.06 0.44
N ASN A 8 -11.12 1.91 -0.82
CA ASN A 8 -12.38 1.26 -1.23
C ASN A 8 -12.38 -0.26 -1.01
N SER A 9 -11.20 -0.87 -1.07
CA SER A 9 -11.00 -2.33 -1.02
C SER A 9 -10.23 -2.74 0.23
N ASN A 10 -9.93 -1.79 1.11
CA ASN A 10 -9.12 -1.94 2.31
C ASN A 10 -7.80 -2.67 2.06
N THR A 11 -7.11 -2.36 0.96
CA THR A 11 -5.85 -3.02 0.59
C THR A 11 -4.72 -2.01 0.41
N VAL A 12 -3.47 -2.43 0.60
CA VAL A 12 -2.27 -1.65 0.32
C VAL A 12 -1.42 -2.40 -0.69
N SER A 13 -1.18 -1.80 -1.85
CA SER A 13 -0.29 -2.32 -2.88
C SER A 13 1.10 -1.75 -2.72
N VAL A 14 2.11 -2.61 -2.73
CA VAL A 14 3.52 -2.25 -2.73
C VAL A 14 4.04 -2.38 -4.14
N ILE A 15 4.58 -1.29 -4.67
CA ILE A 15 5.08 -1.19 -6.04
C ILE A 15 6.60 -1.02 -6.00
N ASN A 16 7.29 -1.90 -6.71
CA ASN A 16 8.69 -1.70 -7.02
C ASN A 16 8.80 -0.71 -8.17
N THR A 17 9.28 0.50 -7.86
CA THR A 17 9.45 1.61 -8.81
C THR A 17 10.62 1.40 -9.78
N SER A 18 11.53 0.46 -9.48
CA SER A 18 12.65 0.12 -10.36
C SER A 18 12.23 -0.82 -11.49
N SER A 19 11.19 -1.63 -11.27
CA SER A 19 10.64 -2.56 -12.26
C SER A 19 9.20 -2.26 -12.66
N ASN A 20 8.62 -1.17 -12.14
CA ASN A 20 7.21 -0.78 -12.28
C ASN A 20 6.21 -1.93 -12.01
N ALA A 21 6.56 -2.85 -11.11
CA ALA A 21 5.77 -4.05 -10.81
C ALA A 21 5.20 -3.99 -9.39
N VAL A 22 3.97 -4.48 -9.21
CA VAL A 22 3.41 -4.72 -7.87
C VAL A 22 4.10 -5.94 -7.28
N ILE A 23 4.74 -5.77 -6.13
CA ILE A 23 5.48 -6.83 -5.44
C ILE A 23 4.75 -7.39 -4.22
N ALA A 24 3.76 -6.66 -3.69
CA ALA A 24 2.90 -7.17 -2.63
C ALA A 24 1.54 -6.46 -2.64
N THR A 25 0.51 -7.18 -2.20
CA THR A 25 -0.81 -6.62 -1.89
C THR A 25 -1.16 -7.07 -0.49
N ILE A 26 -1.35 -6.12 0.41
CA ILE A 26 -1.60 -6.35 1.82
C ILE A 26 -3.06 -6.00 2.08
N SER A 27 -3.88 -7.00 2.40
CA SER A 27 -5.27 -6.80 2.80
C SER A 27 -5.34 -6.34 4.25
N VAL A 28 -5.95 -5.19 4.47
CA VAL A 28 -6.15 -4.58 5.79
C VAL A 28 -7.60 -4.85 6.21
N ASN A 29 -7.81 -5.56 7.31
CA ASN A 29 -9.15 -5.97 7.74
C ASN A 29 -9.86 -4.88 8.58
N THR A 30 -9.43 -3.63 8.47
CA THR A 30 -9.93 -2.51 9.26
C THR A 30 -10.17 -1.33 8.32
N PHE A 31 -11.26 -0.59 8.53
CA PHE A 31 -11.54 0.63 7.78
C PHE A 31 -10.29 1.50 7.75
N LEU A 32 -9.79 1.79 6.55
CA LEU A 32 -8.68 2.73 6.34
C LEU A 32 -9.21 4.14 6.64
N SER A 33 -9.38 4.46 7.92
CA SER A 33 -9.85 5.78 8.39
C SER A 33 -8.74 6.83 8.38
N GLY A 34 -7.49 6.39 8.22
CA GLY A 34 -6.32 7.24 8.05
C GLY A 34 -5.17 6.42 7.49
N ILE A 35 -4.70 6.79 6.30
CA ILE A 35 -3.52 6.19 5.69
C ILE A 35 -2.30 6.91 6.30
N SER A 36 -1.69 6.34 7.35
CA SER A 36 -0.40 6.84 7.85
C SER A 36 0.71 6.06 7.16
N ILE A 37 1.34 6.67 6.16
CA ILE A 37 2.50 6.10 5.49
C ILE A 37 3.72 6.48 6.33
N THR A 38 4.22 5.54 7.14
CA THR A 38 5.52 5.73 7.80
C THR A 38 6.60 5.43 6.77
N LEU A 39 7.29 6.49 6.31
CA LEU A 39 8.50 6.36 5.51
C LEU A 39 9.62 5.88 6.44
N ASN A 40 9.71 4.57 6.69
CA ASN A 40 10.94 4.01 7.20
C ASN A 40 11.91 3.91 6.02
N GLY A 41 12.85 4.85 5.99
CA GLY A 41 13.98 4.87 5.05
C GLY A 41 14.90 3.68 5.24
#